data_AF-A0A2G6GL45-F1
#
_entry.id   AF-A0A2G6GL45-F1
#
_cell.length_a   1.000
_cell.length_b   1.000
_cell.length_c   1.000
_cell.angle_alpha   90.00
_cell.angle_beta   90.00
_cell.angle_gamma   90.00
#
_symmetry.space_group_name_H-M   'P 1'
#
loop_
_entity.id
_entity.type
_entity.pdbx_description
1 polymer ?
#
loop_
_entity_poly.entity_id
_entity_poly.type
_entity_poly.pdbx_seq_one_letter_code
_entity_poly.pdbx_strand_id
1 'polypeptide(L)'
;MHQMVLLVLDDVNNCTPVLDAWEATGVSGITILDSTGMGRVRAASSYRDDFPLMPSISNLMKSREERHRTIFTVVDTDEMVDKLVQVTQEITGSLEAPNKGVIFVLPVSRAIGLHRE
;
A
#
# COMPACT_ATOMS: atom_id res chain seq x y z
N MET A 1 -21.44 -4.95 7.00
CA MET A 1 -21.33 -5.14 5.53
C MET A 1 -19.85 -5.26 5.23
N HIS A 2 -19.43 -6.11 4.30
CA HIS A 2 -18.00 -6.24 4.00
C HIS A 2 -17.43 -4.92 3.46
N GLN A 3 -16.23 -4.57 3.89
CA GLN A 3 -15.51 -3.38 3.47
C GLN A 3 -14.09 -3.77 3.08
N MET A 4 -13.64 -3.27 1.94
CA MET A 4 -12.24 -3.40 1.55
C MET A 4 -11.49 -2.18 2.04
N VAL A 5 -10.53 -2.39 2.93
CA VAL A 5 -9.57 -1.37 3.33
C VAL A 5 -8.40 -1.45 2.37
N LEU A 6 -8.10 -0.35 1.70
CA LEU A 6 -6.98 -0.24 0.77
C LEU A 6 -6.03 0.85 1.22
N LEU A 7 -4.78 0.48 1.44
CA LEU A 7 -3.69 1.35 1.83
C LEU A 7 -2.66 1.41 0.69
N VAL A 8 -2.34 2.61 0.25
CA VAL A 8 -1.20 2.85 -0.65
C VAL A 8 -0.09 3.49 0.17
N LEU A 9 0.94 2.73 0.50
CA LEU A 9 2.11 3.22 1.25
C LEU A 9 3.10 3.92 0.32
N ASP A 10 3.55 5.12 0.74
CA ASP A 10 4.63 5.83 0.05
C ASP A 10 6.00 5.26 0.41
N ASP A 11 6.26 5.04 1.70
CA ASP A 11 7.51 4.49 2.22
C ASP A 11 7.44 2.97 2.39
N VAL A 12 8.23 2.26 1.57
CA VAL A 12 8.32 0.79 1.58
C VAL A 12 8.85 0.21 2.89
N ASN A 13 9.61 0.98 3.66
CA ASN A 13 10.16 0.52 4.93
C ASN A 13 9.05 0.30 5.98
N ASN A 14 7.92 0.99 5.84
CA ASN A 14 6.75 0.80 6.71
C ASN A 14 5.91 -0.42 6.31
N CYS A 15 6.18 -1.06 5.17
CA CYS A 15 5.36 -2.17 4.67
C CYS A 15 5.33 -3.34 5.65
N THR A 16 6.48 -3.85 6.07
CA THR A 16 6.53 -4.99 7.01
C THR A 16 5.89 -4.65 8.35
N PRO A 17 6.23 -3.54 9.02
CA PRO A 17 5.57 -3.16 10.27
C PRO A 17 4.04 -3.04 10.15
N VAL A 18 3.53 -2.48 9.04
CA VAL A 18 2.09 -2.34 8.82
C VAL A 18 1.41 -3.71 8.67
N LEU A 19 2.04 -4.64 7.95
CA LEU A 19 1.52 -5.98 7.78
C LEU A 19 1.44 -6.72 9.11
N ASP A 20 2.51 -6.67 9.90
CA ASP A 20 2.56 -7.30 11.22
C ASP A 20 1.48 -6.72 12.15
N ALA A 21 1.31 -5.40 12.13
CA ALA A 21 0.29 -4.74 12.94
C ALA A 21 -1.13 -5.08 12.49
N TRP A 22 -1.37 -5.15 11.18
CA TRP A 22 -2.66 -5.57 10.62
C TRP A 22 -2.96 -7.02 11.01
N GLU A 23 -2.02 -7.94 10.84
CA GLU A 23 -2.16 -9.34 11.26
C GLU A 23 -2.49 -9.45 12.76
N ALA A 24 -1.78 -8.70 13.60
CA ALA A 24 -2.02 -8.65 15.05
C ALA A 24 -3.42 -8.10 15.42
N THR A 25 -4.10 -7.39 14.51
CA THR A 25 -5.49 -6.97 14.76
C THR A 25 -6.50 -8.11 14.66
N GLY A 26 -6.13 -9.23 14.01
CA GLY A 26 -6.96 -10.41 13.77
C GLY A 26 -7.61 -10.47 12.38
N VAL A 27 -7.12 -9.72 11.39
CA VAL A 27 -7.61 -9.86 10.00
C VAL A 27 -7.26 -11.23 9.43
N SER A 28 -8.19 -11.85 8.70
CA SER A 28 -8.05 -13.22 8.19
C SER A 28 -7.07 -13.36 7.03
N GLY A 29 -6.74 -12.26 6.35
CA GLY A 29 -5.82 -12.27 5.23
C GLY A 29 -5.51 -10.88 4.71
N ILE A 30 -4.29 -10.71 4.21
CA ILE A 30 -3.80 -9.45 3.65
C ILE A 30 -3.18 -9.75 2.28
N THR A 31 -3.49 -8.92 1.28
CA THR A 31 -2.87 -9.00 -0.05
C THR A 31 -2.05 -7.75 -0.31
N ILE A 32 -0.88 -7.94 -0.95
CA ILE A 32 0.06 -6.86 -1.26
C ILE A 32 0.34 -6.87 -2.76
N LEU A 33 0.31 -5.68 -3.36
CA LEU A 33 0.70 -5.44 -4.74
C LEU A 33 1.86 -4.45 -4.80
N ASP A 34 2.83 -4.75 -5.65
CA ASP A 34 3.84 -3.79 -6.08
C ASP A 34 3.19 -2.74 -6.98
N SER A 35 3.30 -1.46 -6.62
CA SER A 35 2.73 -0.36 -7.39
C SER A 35 3.70 0.82 -7.54
N THR A 36 3.36 1.80 -8.37
CA THR A 36 4.19 3.01 -8.57
C THR A 36 3.31 4.21 -8.86
N GLY A 37 3.59 5.32 -8.19
CA GLY A 37 2.83 6.56 -8.34
C GLY A 37 3.15 7.30 -9.63
N MET A 38 2.16 7.99 -10.16
CA MET A 38 2.26 8.73 -11.43
C MET A 38 3.39 9.77 -11.42
N GLY A 39 3.62 10.47 -10.31
CA GLY A 39 4.69 11.46 -10.18
C GLY A 39 6.08 10.85 -10.43
N ARG A 40 6.31 9.62 -9.94
CA ARG A 40 7.55 8.88 -10.13
C ARG A 40 7.67 8.36 -11.56
N VAL A 41 6.58 7.86 -12.15
CA VAL A 41 6.55 7.47 -13.58
C VAL A 41 6.93 8.66 -14.47
N ARG A 42 6.39 9.84 -14.20
CA ARG A 42 6.69 11.06 -14.96
C ARG A 42 8.15 11.49 -14.81
N ALA A 43 8.67 11.51 -13.58
CA ALA A 43 10.08 11.81 -13.34
C ALA A 43 10.99 10.84 -14.11
N ALA A 44 10.71 9.54 -14.05
CA ALA A 44 11.47 8.51 -14.77
C ALA A 44 11.36 8.64 -16.30
N SER A 45 10.28 9.18 -16.85
CA SER A 45 10.16 9.48 -18.28
C SER A 45 10.83 10.78 -18.70
N SER A 46 10.84 11.82 -17.87
CA SER A 46 11.52 13.09 -18.16
C SER A 46 13.04 12.93 -18.26
N TYR A 47 13.63 11.98 -17.52
CA TYR A 47 15.05 11.62 -17.66
C TYR A 47 15.36 10.81 -18.94
N ARG A 48 14.36 10.29 -19.67
CA ARG A 48 14.58 9.49 -20.90
C ARG A 48 14.65 10.31 -22.17
N ASP A 49 14.23 11.58 -22.16
CA ASP A 49 14.30 12.42 -23.36
C ASP A 49 15.75 12.82 -23.71
N ASP A 50 16.70 12.69 -22.77
CA ASP A 50 18.09 13.17 -22.94
C ASP A 50 19.19 12.07 -22.94
N PHE A 51 18.91 10.77 -22.78
CA PHE A 51 19.97 9.72 -22.71
C PHE A 51 19.58 8.36 -23.38
N PRO A 52 20.54 7.63 -24.00
CA PRO A 52 20.28 6.45 -24.84
C PRO A 52 19.54 5.30 -24.15
N LEU A 53 18.76 4.58 -24.95
CA LEU A 53 17.71 3.57 -24.70
C LEU A 53 18.07 2.34 -23.81
N MET A 54 19.13 2.37 -23.02
CA MET A 54 19.54 1.29 -22.12
C MET A 54 19.52 1.78 -20.66
N PRO A 55 18.58 1.33 -19.80
CA PRO A 55 18.62 1.66 -18.38
C PRO A 55 19.90 1.10 -17.76
N SER A 56 20.63 1.94 -17.00
CA SER A 56 21.79 1.46 -16.24
C SER A 56 21.35 0.43 -15.19
N ILE A 57 22.22 -0.54 -14.87
CA ILE A 57 21.94 -1.54 -13.82
C ILE A 57 21.62 -0.85 -12.47
N SER A 58 22.27 0.29 -12.20
CA SER A 58 22.00 1.12 -11.02
C SER A 58 20.57 1.72 -11.02
N ASN A 59 20.07 2.17 -12.17
CA ASN A 59 18.70 2.66 -12.31
C ASN A 59 17.68 1.53 -12.17
N LEU A 60 18.00 0.33 -12.64
CA LEU A 60 17.15 -0.85 -12.46
C LEU A 60 17.03 -1.23 -10.97
N MET A 61 18.12 -1.14 -10.22
CA MET A 61 18.13 -1.37 -8.77
C MET A 61 17.39 -0.28 -7.99
N LYS A 62 17.62 1.01 -8.30
CA LYS A 62 16.87 2.12 -7.67
C LYS A 62 15.36 2.06 -7.95
N SER A 63 14.95 1.62 -9.14
CA SER A 63 13.52 1.45 -9.47
C SER A 63 12.78 0.41 -8.62
N ARG A 64 13.51 -0.47 -7.90
CA ARG A 64 12.92 -1.41 -6.93
C ARG A 64 12.65 -0.76 -5.57
N GLU A 65 13.49 0.19 -5.15
CA GLU A 65 13.32 0.92 -3.88
C GLU A 65 12.25 2.01 -3.97
N GLU A 66 12.00 2.58 -5.15
CA GLU A 66 11.04 3.69 -5.32
C GLU A 66 9.58 3.27 -5.51
N ARG A 67 9.23 2.00 -5.27
CA ARG A 67 7.87 1.49 -5.49
C ARG A 67 6.97 1.84 -4.32
N HIS A 68 5.69 2.03 -4.59
CA HIS A 68 4.68 1.97 -3.52
C HIS A 68 4.37 0.52 -3.18
N ARG A 69 3.77 0.33 -2.01
CA ARG A 69 3.14 -0.94 -1.62
C ARG A 69 1.66 -0.68 -1.46
N THR A 70 0.86 -1.31 -2.32
CA THR A 70 -0.59 -1.30 -2.16
C THR A 70 -0.99 -2.52 -1.36
N ILE A 71 -1.52 -2.29 -0.17
CA ILE A 71 -1.93 -3.32 0.78
C ILE A 71 -3.45 -3.26 0.88
N PHE A 72 -4.13 -4.40 0.81
CA PHE A 72 -5.56 -4.43 1.04
C PHE A 72 -6.02 -5.70 1.76
N THR A 73 -7.12 -5.55 2.47
CA THR A 73 -7.84 -6.62 3.16
C THR A 73 -9.34 -6.33 3.12
N VAL A 74 -10.15 -7.36 3.32
CA VAL A 74 -11.60 -7.23 3.44
C VAL A 74 -11.99 -7.57 4.87
N VAL A 75 -12.75 -6.68 5.51
CA VAL A 75 -13.19 -6.77 6.90
C VAL A 75 -14.71 -6.70 6.99
N ASP A 76 -15.26 -7.17 8.11
CA ASP A 76 -16.71 -7.32 8.28
C ASP A 76 -17.39 -6.16 9.02
N THR A 77 -16.60 -5.33 9.71
CA THR A 77 -17.10 -4.31 10.63
C THR A 77 -16.34 -2.99 10.52
N ASP A 78 -17.04 -1.89 10.79
CA ASP A 78 -16.47 -0.53 10.79
C ASP A 78 -15.41 -0.39 11.90
N GLU A 79 -15.60 -1.07 13.04
CA GLU A 79 -14.63 -1.05 14.14
C GLU A 79 -13.28 -1.66 13.72
N MET A 80 -13.29 -2.67 12.85
CA MET A 80 -12.05 -3.22 12.31
C MET A 80 -11.39 -2.23 11.34
N VAL A 81 -12.18 -1.51 10.53
CA VAL A 81 -11.65 -0.43 9.69
C VAL A 81 -10.95 0.62 10.53
N ASP A 82 -11.60 1.12 11.58
CA ASP A 82 -11.03 2.14 12.48
C ASP A 82 -9.74 1.64 13.16
N LYS A 83 -9.74 0.37 13.59
CA LYS A 83 -8.55 -0.27 14.17
C LYS A 83 -7.40 -0.33 13.17
N LEU A 84 -7.66 -0.71 11.92
CA LEU A 84 -6.64 -0.74 10.86
C LEU A 84 -6.10 0.66 10.55
N VAL A 85 -6.96 1.67 10.49
CA VAL A 85 -6.55 3.08 10.32
C VAL A 85 -5.66 3.53 11.47
N GLN A 86 -6.04 3.20 12.70
CA GLN A 86 -5.28 3.57 13.90
C GLN A 86 -3.88 2.95 13.88
N VAL A 87 -3.76 1.62 13.78
CA VAL A 87 -2.45 0.94 13.82
C VAL A 87 -1.57 1.35 12.64
N THR A 88 -2.16 1.68 11.49
CA THR A 88 -1.40 2.23 10.36
C THR A 88 -0.78 3.57 10.72
N GLN A 89 -1.56 4.50 11.31
CA GLN A 89 -1.07 5.82 11.69
C GLN A 89 -0.07 5.80 12.85
N GLU A 90 -0.14 4.80 13.73
CA GLU A 90 0.89 4.58 14.77
C GLU A 90 2.28 4.28 14.15
N ILE A 91 2.31 3.68 12.95
CA ILE A 91 3.54 3.33 12.23
C ILE A 91 3.96 4.45 11.28
N THR A 92 3.05 4.90 10.42
CA THR A 92 3.38 5.86 9.36
C THR A 92 3.44 7.31 9.85
N GLY A 93 2.87 7.58 11.03
CA GLY A 93 2.40 8.90 11.42
C GLY A 93 1.06 9.23 10.75
N SER A 94 0.59 10.47 10.95
CA SER A 94 -0.67 10.93 10.36
C SER A 94 -0.67 10.81 8.83
N LEU A 95 -1.71 10.16 8.29
CA LEU A 95 -1.88 10.02 6.83
C LEU A 95 -2.34 11.32 6.15
N GLU A 96 -2.76 12.32 6.92
CA GLU A 96 -3.03 13.67 6.42
C GLU A 96 -1.73 14.44 6.12
N ALA A 97 -0.58 13.95 6.59
CA ALA A 97 0.70 14.55 6.27
C ALA A 97 1.18 14.16 4.86
N PRO A 98 1.92 15.05 4.16
CA PRO A 98 2.45 14.75 2.85
C PRO A 98 3.33 13.49 2.82
N ASN A 99 3.27 12.72 1.74
CA ASN A 99 4.12 11.55 1.45
C ASN A 99 4.05 10.44 2.52
N LYS A 100 2.90 10.28 3.19
CA LYS A 100 2.67 9.15 4.12
C LYS A 100 1.89 7.99 3.50
N GLY A 101 1.31 8.22 2.34
CA GLY A 101 0.40 7.28 1.69
C GLY A 101 -1.05 7.72 1.83
N VAL A 102 -1.97 6.83 1.52
CA VAL A 102 -3.41 7.08 1.65
C VAL A 102 -4.13 5.78 1.99
N ILE A 103 -5.10 5.86 2.90
CA ILE A 103 -6.03 4.77 3.18
C ILE A 103 -7.43 5.17 2.73
N PHE A 104 -8.14 4.26 2.08
CA PHE A 104 -9.53 4.46 1.72
C PHE A 104 -10.29 3.15 1.73
N VAL A 105 -11.61 3.26 1.92
CA VAL A 105 -12.49 2.14 2.21
C VAL A 105 -13.53 2.04 1.11
N LEU A 106 -13.71 0.84 0.55
CA LEU A 106 -14.70 0.58 -0.50
C LEU A 106 -15.74 -0.43 -0.01
N PRO A 107 -17.03 -0.23 -0.32
CA PRO A 107 -18.05 -1.22 0.00
C PRO A 107 -17.87 -2.48 -0.86
N VAL A 108 -17.90 -3.65 -0.22
CA VAL A 108 -17.82 -4.94 -0.90
C VAL A 108 -19.21 -5.57 -0.90
N SER A 109 -19.87 -5.58 -2.06
CA SER A 109 -21.23 -6.11 -2.22
C SER A 109 -21.29 -7.63 -2.10
N ARG A 110 -20.21 -8.33 -2.48
CA ARG A 110 -20.09 -9.79 -2.40
C ARG A 110 -18.63 -10.20 -2.36
N ALA A 111 -18.31 -11.15 -1.48
CA ALA A 111 -17.02 -11.81 -1.44
C ALA A 111 -17.22 -13.33 -1.25
N ILE A 112 -16.33 -14.14 -1.83
CA ILE A 112 -16.40 -15.61 -1.77
C ILE A 112 -15.02 -16.11 -1.33
N GLY A 113 -14.98 -16.95 -0.30
CA GLY A 113 -13.74 -17.55 0.19
C GLY A 113 -12.91 -16.66 1.13
N LEU A 114 -13.53 -15.67 1.79
CA LEU A 114 -12.87 -14.82 2.80
C LEU A 114 -12.42 -15.57 4.06
N HIS A 115 -13.16 -16.61 4.41
CA HIS A 115 -12.88 -17.46 5.57
C HIS A 115 -12.38 -18.80 5.03
N ARG A 116 -11.08 -19.07 5.25
CA ARG A 116 -10.47 -20.38 5.03
C ARG A 116 -9.91 -20.82 6.37
N GLU A 117 -10.46 -21.90 6.90
CA GLU A 117 -9.94 -22.60 8.09
C GLU A 117 -8.58 -23.23 7.79
#